data_AF-A0A382XTF5-F1
#
_entry.id   AF-A0A382XTF5-F1
#
_cell.length_a   1.000
_cell.length_b   1.000
_cell.length_c   1.000
_cell.angle_alpha   90.00
_cell.angle_beta   90.00
_cell.angle_gamma   90.00
#
_symmetry.space_group_name_H-M   'P 1'
#
loop_
_entity.id
_entity.type
_entity.pdbx_description
1 polymer ?
#
loop_
_entity_poly.entity_id
_entity_poly.type
_entity_poly.pdbx_seq_one_letter_code
_entity_poly.pdbx_strand_id
1 'polypeptide(L)'
;MRTQPIFQRILFLVLISGVVAALPCSGFAAPPHPLSGYTIHVAAPHIMDGEIIGPFHYYCKPINSDIIQCILFESTDANARMTEAEYMVSKKLARSIISKWSHQKNWHNHKQEIETERA
;
A
#
# COMPACT_ATOMS: atom_id res chain seq x y z
N MET A 1 62.55 37.62 -28.88
CA MET A 1 62.09 36.33 -28.32
C MET A 1 61.34 36.64 -27.03
N ARG A 2 60.01 36.46 -27.01
CA ARG A 2 59.13 36.85 -25.90
C ARG A 2 58.89 35.61 -25.04
N THR A 3 59.55 35.54 -23.88
CA THR A 3 59.34 34.49 -22.88
C THR A 3 57.98 34.74 -22.22
N GLN A 4 56.96 33.95 -22.58
CA GLN A 4 55.68 33.99 -21.88
C GLN A 4 55.83 33.34 -20.50
N PRO A 5 55.42 34.00 -19.41
CA PRO A 5 55.53 33.44 -18.07
C PRO A 5 54.61 32.22 -17.96
N ILE A 6 55.19 31.10 -17.57
CA ILE A 6 54.56 29.78 -17.33
C ILE A 6 53.30 29.91 -16.44
N PHE A 7 53.23 30.95 -15.61
CA PHE A 7 52.10 31.24 -14.74
C PHE A 7 50.77 31.48 -15.47
N GLN A 8 50.79 31.93 -16.73
CA GLN A 8 49.57 32.21 -17.48
C GLN A 8 48.91 30.96 -18.09
N ARG A 9 49.61 29.81 -18.09
CA ARG A 9 49.06 28.53 -18.59
C ARG A 9 48.32 27.73 -17.50
N ILE A 10 48.66 27.93 -16.23
CA ILE A 10 48.05 27.19 -15.12
C ILE A 10 46.65 27.73 -14.79
N LEU A 11 46.43 29.04 -14.91
CA LEU A 11 45.13 29.65 -14.62
C LEU A 11 44.03 29.25 -15.63
N PHE A 12 44.41 28.89 -16.85
CA PHE A 12 43.46 28.44 -17.89
C PHE A 12 43.02 26.97 -17.74
N LEU A 13 43.79 26.14 -17.04
CA LEU A 13 43.46 24.71 -16.86
C LEU A 13 42.50 24.45 -15.68
N VAL A 14 42.42 25.36 -14.71
CA VAL A 14 41.55 25.19 -13.53
C VAL A 14 40.08 25.56 -13.82
N LEU A 15 39.80 26.35 -14.87
CA LEU A 15 38.44 26.83 -15.16
C LEU A 15 37.55 25.83 -15.92
N ILE A 16 38.07 24.70 -16.39
CA ILE A 16 37.28 23.73 -17.19
C ILE A 16 36.63 22.64 -16.30
N SER A 17 37.04 22.49 -15.04
CA SER A 17 36.55 21.39 -14.19
C SER A 17 35.25 21.67 -13.43
N GLY A 18 34.65 22.85 -13.60
CA GLY A 18 33.67 23.41 -12.66
C GLY A 18 32.20 23.43 -13.10
N VAL A 19 31.80 22.72 -14.16
CA VAL A 19 30.39 22.61 -14.54
C VAL A 19 30.05 21.17 -14.89
N VAL A 20 30.00 20.30 -13.87
CA VAL A 20 29.11 19.14 -13.96
C VAL A 20 27.71 19.70 -13.78
N ALA A 21 27.05 20.03 -14.89
CA ALA A 21 25.63 20.29 -14.87
C ALA A 21 24.98 19.06 -14.24
N ALA A 22 24.47 19.20 -13.02
CA ALA A 22 23.56 18.24 -12.44
C ALA A 22 22.33 18.22 -13.36
N LEU A 23 22.37 17.36 -14.36
CA LEU A 23 21.19 16.99 -15.12
C LEU A 23 20.16 16.61 -14.06
N PRO A 24 18.95 17.20 -14.07
CA PRO A 24 17.91 16.68 -13.22
C PRO A 24 17.75 15.22 -13.63
N CYS A 25 18.14 14.31 -12.75
CA CYS A 25 17.62 12.95 -12.81
C CYS A 25 16.11 13.15 -12.72
N SER A 26 15.45 13.20 -13.88
CA SER A 26 14.02 12.99 -13.98
C SER A 26 13.82 11.58 -13.45
N GLY A 27 13.64 11.46 -12.14
CA GLY A 27 13.27 10.22 -11.50
C GLY A 27 12.01 9.77 -12.22
N PHE A 28 12.06 8.59 -12.83
CA PHE A 28 10.85 7.98 -13.33
C PHE A 28 9.88 7.89 -12.16
N ALA A 29 8.74 8.59 -12.26
CA ALA A 29 7.69 8.42 -11.29
C ALA A 29 7.37 6.93 -11.22
N ALA A 30 7.36 6.37 -10.01
CA ALA A 30 7.01 4.97 -9.84
C ALA A 30 5.66 4.72 -10.52
N PRO A 31 5.51 3.61 -11.27
CA PRO A 31 4.23 3.28 -11.86
C PRO A 31 3.18 3.19 -10.74
N PRO A 32 1.90 3.50 -11.02
CA PRO A 32 0.83 3.31 -10.05
C PRO A 32 0.89 1.87 -9.50
N HIS A 33 0.94 1.73 -8.18
CA HIS A 33 0.96 0.41 -7.54
C HIS A 33 -0.44 0.05 -7.03
N PRO A 34 -0.88 -1.21 -7.16
CA PRO A 34 -2.25 -1.62 -6.80
C PRO A 34 -2.54 -1.51 -5.30
N LEU A 35 -1.50 -1.51 -4.47
CA LEU A 35 -1.60 -1.26 -3.03
C LEU A 35 -1.92 0.20 -2.68
N SER A 36 -1.91 1.13 -3.65
CA SER A 36 -2.35 2.51 -3.41
C SER A 36 -3.84 2.52 -3.05
N GLY A 37 -4.18 3.32 -2.05
CA GLY A 37 -5.56 3.50 -1.57
C GLY A 37 -6.02 2.54 -0.47
N TYR A 38 -5.17 1.60 -0.03
CA TYR A 38 -5.42 0.79 1.16
C TYR A 38 -5.13 1.60 2.44
N THR A 39 -5.92 2.63 2.68
CA THR A 39 -5.71 3.61 3.76
C THR A 39 -6.59 3.38 4.99
N ILE A 40 -7.53 2.44 4.91
CA ILE A 40 -8.38 2.08 6.05
C ILE A 40 -7.68 0.94 6.78
N HIS A 41 -7.37 1.14 8.06
CA HIS A 41 -6.80 0.11 8.93
C HIS A 41 -7.79 -0.25 10.04
N VAL A 42 -8.00 -1.55 10.25
CA VAL A 42 -8.81 -2.09 11.35
C VAL A 42 -8.06 -3.28 11.95
N ALA A 43 -8.09 -3.40 13.27
CA ALA A 43 -7.65 -4.60 13.97
C ALA A 43 -8.87 -5.29 14.58
N ALA A 44 -9.15 -6.52 14.16
CA ALA A 44 -10.33 -7.27 14.59
C ALA A 44 -10.01 -8.76 14.73
N PRO A 45 -10.70 -9.47 15.63
CA PRO A 45 -10.64 -10.92 15.67
C PRO A 45 -11.44 -11.53 14.52
N HIS A 46 -11.06 -12.73 14.08
CA HIS A 46 -11.85 -13.57 13.18
C HIS A 46 -12.54 -14.68 13.95
N ILE A 47 -13.72 -15.08 13.48
CA ILE A 47 -14.38 -16.32 13.93
C ILE A 47 -14.19 -17.38 12.86
N MET A 48 -13.33 -18.37 13.12
CA MET A 48 -13.09 -19.51 12.23
C MET A 48 -13.49 -20.79 12.93
N ASP A 49 -14.40 -21.56 12.31
CA ASP A 49 -14.91 -22.82 12.86
C ASP A 49 -15.43 -22.74 14.32
N GLY A 50 -15.93 -21.56 14.71
CA GLY A 50 -16.45 -21.28 16.05
C GLY A 50 -15.41 -20.81 17.06
N GLU A 51 -14.14 -20.74 16.68
CA GLU A 51 -13.05 -20.21 17.50
C GLU A 51 -12.76 -18.75 17.16
N ILE A 52 -12.47 -17.96 18.19
CA ILE A 52 -12.02 -16.57 18.04
C ILE A 52 -10.50 -16.57 17.92
N ILE A 53 -9.99 -16.10 16.79
CA ILE A 53 -8.56 -16.02 16.50
C ILE A 53 -8.16 -14.59 16.10
N GLY A 54 -6.88 -14.24 16.22
CA GLY A 54 -6.36 -12.90 15.93
C GLY A 54 -5.87 -12.16 17.19
N PRO A 55 -5.80 -10.82 17.16
CA PRO A 55 -6.35 -9.93 16.14
C PRO A 55 -5.60 -10.00 14.80
N PHE A 56 -6.33 -9.88 13.70
CA PHE A 56 -5.76 -9.64 12.37
C PHE A 56 -5.81 -8.16 12.04
N HIS A 57 -4.86 -7.73 11.21
CA HIS A 57 -4.73 -6.35 10.77
C HIS A 57 -5.19 -6.21 9.32
N TYR A 58 -6.34 -5.58 9.15
CA TYR A 58 -6.99 -5.36 7.87
C TYR A 58 -6.50 -4.04 7.30
N TYR A 59 -5.97 -4.08 6.09
CA TYR A 59 -5.74 -2.89 5.28
C TYR A 59 -6.75 -2.94 4.16
N CYS A 60 -7.62 -1.93 4.08
CA CYS A 60 -8.80 -1.95 3.22
C CYS A 60 -8.86 -0.74 2.28
N LYS A 61 -9.47 -0.98 1.10
CA LYS A 61 -9.75 0.01 0.07
C LYS A 61 -11.19 -0.16 -0.44
N PRO A 62 -12.03 0.89 -0.40
CA PRO A 62 -13.32 0.88 -1.10
C PRO A 62 -13.09 0.77 -2.61
N ILE A 63 -13.73 -0.20 -3.26
CA ILE A 63 -13.68 -0.37 -4.71
C ILE A 63 -14.86 0.37 -5.37
N ASN A 64 -16.02 0.35 -4.73
CA ASN A 64 -17.21 1.12 -5.09
C ASN A 64 -18.14 1.23 -3.86
N SER A 65 -19.39 1.70 -4.06
CA SER A 65 -20.38 1.84 -2.99
C SER A 65 -20.79 0.54 -2.31
N ASP A 66 -20.56 -0.61 -2.95
CA ASP A 66 -21.04 -1.92 -2.52
C ASP A 66 -19.92 -2.88 -2.13
N ILE A 67 -18.65 -2.55 -2.38
CA ILE A 67 -17.52 -3.45 -2.21
C ILE A 67 -16.35 -2.72 -1.55
N ILE A 68 -15.88 -3.26 -0.43
CA ILE A 68 -14.59 -2.94 0.18
C ILE A 68 -13.70 -4.16 0.03
N GLN A 69 -12.47 -3.97 -0.43
CA GLN A 69 -11.46 -5.02 -0.55
C GLN A 69 -10.41 -4.83 0.54
N CYS A 70 -10.06 -5.89 1.25
CA CYS A 70 -9.10 -5.89 2.35
C CYS A 70 -8.00 -6.93 2.12
N ILE A 71 -6.80 -6.63 2.62
CA ILE A 71 -5.66 -7.52 2.73
C ILE A 71 -5.30 -7.59 4.21
N LEU A 72 -5.18 -8.80 4.74
CA LEU A 72 -5.03 -9.04 6.17
C LEU A 72 -3.64 -9.58 6.49
N PHE A 73 -3.13 -9.17 7.65
CA PHE A 73 -1.81 -9.54 8.16
C PHE A 73 -1.86 -9.98 9.62
N GLU A 74 -0.89 -10.79 10.04
CA GLU A 74 -0.73 -11.25 11.43
C GLU A 74 -0.36 -10.11 12.40
N SER A 75 0.24 -9.02 11.90
CA SER A 75 0.65 -7.85 12.70
C SER A 75 0.77 -6.60 11.82
N THR A 76 1.20 -5.47 12.40
CA THR A 76 1.56 -4.24 11.67
C THR A 76 3.04 -4.15 11.30
N ASP A 77 3.83 -5.20 11.59
CA ASP A 77 5.26 -5.24 11.20
C ASP A 77 5.40 -5.16 9.67
N ALA A 78 6.44 -4.48 9.20
CA ALA A 78 6.68 -4.29 7.76
C ALA A 78 6.90 -5.61 7.00
N ASN A 79 7.31 -6.69 7.70
CA ASN A 79 7.49 -8.03 7.16
C ASN A 79 6.41 -9.02 7.64
N ALA A 80 5.30 -8.54 8.21
CA ALA A 80 4.21 -9.39 8.66
C ALA A 80 3.70 -10.28 7.52
N ARG A 81 3.35 -11.53 7.84
CA ARG A 81 2.81 -12.46 6.85
C ARG A 81 1.39 -12.04 6.49
N MET A 82 1.11 -11.98 5.19
CA MET A 82 -0.27 -11.86 4.69
C MET A 82 -1.00 -13.17 4.97
N THR A 83 -2.17 -13.08 5.56
CA THR A 83 -2.98 -14.24 5.93
C THR A 83 -4.12 -14.43 4.96
N GLU A 84 -4.84 -13.35 4.62
CA GLU A 84 -6.08 -13.42 3.86
C GLU A 84 -6.30 -12.22 2.93
N ALA A 85 -7.18 -12.42 1.96
CA ALA A 85 -7.78 -11.36 1.17
C ALA A 85 -9.30 -11.47 1.32
N GLU A 86 -9.94 -10.37 1.72
CA GLU A 86 -11.36 -10.36 2.04
C GLU A 86 -12.11 -9.28 1.26
N TYR A 87 -13.35 -9.58 0.89
CA TYR A 87 -14.27 -8.60 0.31
C TYR A 87 -15.49 -8.43 1.21
N MET A 88 -15.66 -7.22 1.74
CA MET A 88 -16.90 -6.84 2.41
C MET A 88 -17.88 -6.34 1.35
N VAL A 89 -18.97 -7.08 1.18
CA VAL A 89 -19.98 -6.85 0.15
C VAL A 89 -21.27 -6.35 0.77
N SER A 90 -21.88 -5.32 0.18
CA SER A 90 -23.14 -4.78 0.67
C SER A 90 -24.22 -5.86 0.74
N LYS A 91 -25.08 -5.76 1.75
CA LYS A 91 -26.19 -6.71 1.94
C LYS A 91 -27.12 -6.78 0.72
N LYS A 92 -27.23 -5.68 -0.05
CA LYS A 92 -28.03 -5.63 -1.28
C LYS A 92 -27.36 -6.46 -2.38
N LEU A 93 -26.08 -6.20 -2.64
CA LEU A 93 -25.33 -6.88 -3.69
C LEU A 93 -25.18 -8.37 -3.37
N ALA A 94 -24.80 -8.71 -2.14
CA ALA A 94 -24.67 -10.07 -1.64
C ALA A 94 -25.91 -10.93 -1.93
N ARG A 95 -27.11 -10.42 -1.62
CA ARG A 95 -28.38 -11.12 -1.86
C ARG A 95 -28.74 -11.30 -3.33
N SER A 96 -28.15 -10.51 -4.22
CA SER A 96 -28.42 -10.59 -5.65
C SER A 96 -27.49 -11.55 -6.41
N ILE A 97 -26.24 -11.73 -5.92
CA ILE A 97 -25.23 -12.50 -6.66
C ILE A 97 -24.74 -13.77 -5.93
N ILE A 98 -24.91 -13.85 -4.61
CA ILE A 98 -24.42 -15.00 -3.83
C ILE A 98 -25.55 -16.01 -3.68
N SER A 99 -25.29 -17.24 -4.11
CA SER A 99 -26.24 -18.33 -3.92
C SER A 99 -26.44 -18.63 -2.43
N LYS A 100 -27.63 -19.10 -2.05
CA LYS A 100 -27.95 -19.44 -0.66
C LYS A 100 -26.93 -20.40 -0.04
N TRP A 101 -26.50 -21.41 -0.80
CA TRP A 101 -25.50 -22.37 -0.33
C TRP A 101 -24.17 -21.70 0.00
N SER A 102 -23.67 -20.81 -0.88
CA SER A 102 -22.42 -20.11 -0.61
C SER A 102 -22.56 -19.18 0.60
N HIS A 103 -23.67 -18.44 0.70
CA HIS A 103 -23.93 -17.53 1.82
C HIS A 103 -23.92 -18.24 3.19
N GLN A 104 -24.36 -19.50 3.25
CA GLN A 104 -24.35 -20.28 4.50
C GLN A 104 -22.99 -20.86 4.84
N LYS A 105 -22.13 -21.11 3.83
CA LYS A 105 -20.85 -21.81 4.02
C LYS A 105 -19.66 -20.87 4.13
N ASN A 106 -19.67 -19.75 3.41
CA ASN A 106 -18.48 -18.92 3.17
C ASN A 106 -18.64 -17.44 3.56
N TRP A 107 -19.81 -17.03 4.05
CA TRP A 107 -20.09 -15.62 4.33
C TRP A 107 -20.61 -15.45 5.75
N HIS A 108 -20.09 -14.45 6.44
CA HIS A 108 -20.51 -14.04 7.77
C HIS A 108 -20.82 -12.54 7.79
N ASN A 109 -21.42 -12.07 8.88
CA ASN A 109 -21.70 -10.65 9.06
C ASN A 109 -20.56 -10.00 9.86
N HIS A 110 -19.98 -8.93 9.31
CA HIS A 110 -18.92 -8.13 9.94
C HIS A 110 -19.40 -7.24 11.11
N LYS A 111 -20.61 -7.46 11.65
CA LYS A 111 -21.13 -6.63 12.77
C LYS A 111 -20.19 -6.67 13.97
N GLN A 112 -19.71 -7.85 14.33
CA GLN A 112 -18.80 -8.04 15.46
C GLN A 112 -17.39 -7.46 15.18
N GLU A 113 -16.96 -7.47 13.92
CA GLU A 113 -15.65 -6.97 13.49
C GLU A 113 -15.61 -5.44 13.31
N ILE A 114 -16.77 -4.80 13.12
CA ILE A 114 -16.91 -3.34 12.95
C ILE A 114 -17.35 -2.66 14.26
N GLU A 115 -17.78 -3.42 15.28
CA GLU A 115 -18.24 -2.89 16.57
C GLU A 115 -17.09 -2.40 17.49
N THR A 116 -15.82 -2.57 17.11
CA THR A 116 -14.72 -1.86 17.74
C THR A 116 -14.72 -0.40 17.27
N GLU A 117 -15.27 0.43 18.14
CA GLU A 117 -15.45 1.89 18.03
C GLU A 117 -14.45 2.59 17.11
N ARG A 118 -14.99 3.34 16.13
CA ARG A 118 -14.33 4.54 15.62
C ARG A 118 -13.99 5.43 16.82
N ALA A 119 -12.74 5.44 17.22
CA ALA A 119 -12.11 6.54 17.96
C ALA A 119 -11.41 7.46 16.96
#